data_AF-A0A3B9Z908-F1
#
_entry.id   AF-A0A3B9Z908-F1
#
_cell.length_a   1.000
_cell.length_b   1.000
_cell.length_c   1.000
_cell.angle_alpha   90.00
_cell.angle_beta   90.00
_cell.angle_gamma   90.00
#
_symmetry.space_group_name_H-M   'P 1'
#
loop_
_entity.id
_entity.type
_entity.pdbx_description
1 polymer ?
#
loop_
_entity_poly.entity_id
_entity_poly.type
_entity_poly.pdbx_seq_one_letter_code
_entity_poly.pdbx_strand_id
1 'polypeptide(L)'
;MERNYFVPETVVSTDPEIDKLKKLLTSDDEKVVMNYNGDIMSEKEAAKLKPEERKKYKQVPDTIVSAGQWYVERPDLMSMEIKAMRDFQGENAKLGYFNDGRAYWLVECQPSIAGKRRAMCRKYTILMVYDKNHPHSAHGSSVKAYFLKPTIEDLQEIVNRTPGVSPKNIPHLIRDGNSELYVCSIDQKDTSGDKNSRIGITSAATSLRAALRWINVFELGLIDPYTWSLFQQHGKI
;
A
#
# COMPACT_ATOMS: atom_id res chain seq x y z
N MET A 1 -3.52 29.61 -1.17
CA MET A 1 -2.57 29.64 -2.29
C MET A 1 -2.13 28.21 -2.55
N GLU A 2 -2.84 27.53 -3.45
CA GLU A 2 -2.47 26.19 -3.92
C GLU A 2 -1.20 26.30 -4.76
N ARG A 3 -0.16 25.53 -4.40
CA ARG A 3 1.01 25.37 -5.25
C ARG A 3 0.67 24.30 -6.29
N ASN A 4 0.29 24.76 -7.47
CA ASN A 4 0.29 23.93 -8.67
C ASN A 4 1.72 23.40 -8.88
N TYR A 5 1.90 22.09 -8.77
CA TYR A 5 3.13 21.43 -9.21
C TYR A 5 3.12 21.45 -10.73
N PHE A 6 3.85 22.40 -11.31
CA PHE A 6 4.17 22.41 -12.73
C PHE A 6 5.23 21.33 -12.96
N VAL A 7 4.83 20.21 -13.57
CA VAL A 7 5.79 19.23 -14.11
C VAL A 7 6.43 19.91 -15.32
N PRO A 8 7.76 20.12 -15.34
CA PRO A 8 8.40 20.65 -16.53
C PRO A 8 8.21 19.64 -17.67
N GLU A 9 7.64 20.08 -18.79
CA GLU A 9 7.72 19.34 -20.06
C GLU A 9 9.21 19.17 -20.38
N THR A 10 9.74 18.02 -20.00
CA THR A 10 11.09 17.61 -20.33
C THR A 10 11.11 17.31 -21.82
N VAL A 11 11.97 18.04 -22.53
CA VAL A 11 12.33 17.98 -23.95
C VAL A 11 11.58 16.86 -24.70
N VAL A 12 10.47 17.24 -25.33
CA VAL A 12 9.72 16.40 -26.25
C VAL A 12 10.71 15.89 -27.30
N SER A 13 10.90 14.57 -27.37
CA SER A 13 11.59 13.95 -28.50
C SER A 13 10.95 14.46 -29.78
N THR A 14 11.68 15.16 -30.64
CA THR A 14 11.18 15.70 -31.92
C THR A 14 10.95 14.62 -32.98
N ASP A 15 10.76 13.38 -32.54
CA ASP A 15 10.52 12.24 -33.41
C ASP A 15 9.01 12.10 -33.60
N PRO A 16 8.50 12.35 -34.83
CA PRO A 16 7.07 12.27 -35.13
C PRO A 16 6.47 10.89 -34.80
N GLU A 17 7.28 9.83 -34.85
CA GLU A 17 6.82 8.47 -34.53
C GLU A 17 6.62 8.29 -33.01
N ILE A 18 7.45 8.94 -32.18
CA ILE A 18 7.30 8.93 -30.72
C ILE A 18 6.04 9.70 -30.32
N ASP A 19 5.79 10.87 -30.92
CA ASP A 19 4.59 11.65 -30.63
C ASP A 19 3.32 10.97 -31.14
N LYS A 20 3.39 10.31 -32.30
CA LYS A 20 2.31 9.48 -32.82
C LYS A 20 1.99 8.32 -31.89
N LEU A 21 3.01 7.58 -31.42
CA LEU A 21 2.83 6.46 -30.51
C LEU A 21 2.30 6.93 -29.14
N LYS A 22 2.81 8.04 -28.60
CA LYS A 22 2.28 8.63 -27.36
C LYS A 22 0.80 8.97 -27.51
N LYS A 23 0.44 9.70 -28.56
CA LYS A 23 -0.95 10.09 -28.81
C LYS A 23 -1.86 8.87 -28.95
N LEU A 24 -1.39 7.82 -29.61
CA LEU A 24 -2.12 6.57 -29.78
C LEU A 24 -2.34 5.84 -28.45
N LEU A 25 -1.35 5.85 -27.56
CA LEU A 25 -1.42 5.17 -26.26
C LEU A 25 -2.13 5.98 -25.17
N THR A 26 -2.31 7.29 -25.35
CA THR A 26 -2.96 8.18 -24.38
C THR A 26 -4.32 8.70 -24.85
N SER A 27 -4.87 8.21 -25.96
CA SER A 27 -6.16 8.65 -26.48
C SER A 27 -7.28 7.81 -25.86
N ASP A 28 -8.14 8.47 -25.07
CA ASP A 28 -9.33 7.84 -24.47
C ASP A 28 -10.44 7.52 -25.50
N ASP A 29 -10.36 8.10 -26.70
CA ASP A 29 -11.40 8.03 -27.73
C ASP A 29 -11.15 6.97 -28.81
N GLU A 30 -9.96 6.34 -28.84
CA GLU A 30 -9.57 5.43 -29.91
C GLU A 30 -8.96 4.13 -29.40
N LYS A 31 -9.71 3.03 -29.58
CA LYS A 31 -9.25 1.69 -29.23
C LYS A 31 -8.02 1.30 -30.02
N VAL A 32 -7.07 0.70 -29.31
CA VAL A 32 -5.78 0.28 -29.86
C VAL A 32 -5.79 -1.22 -30.16
N VAL A 33 -5.19 -1.62 -31.27
CA VAL A 33 -5.01 -3.03 -31.64
C VAL A 33 -3.53 -3.36 -31.84
N MET A 34 -3.15 -4.60 -31.58
CA MET A 34 -1.78 -5.09 -31.68
C MET A 34 -1.71 -6.44 -32.38
N ASN A 35 -0.67 -6.66 -33.20
CA ASN A 35 -0.39 -7.94 -33.83
C ASN A 35 0.62 -8.78 -33.03
N TYR A 36 0.88 -10.01 -33.49
CA TYR A 36 1.83 -10.94 -32.86
C TYR A 36 3.29 -10.46 -32.84
N ASN A 37 3.66 -9.48 -33.66
CA ASN A 37 5.00 -8.89 -33.70
C ASN A 37 5.15 -7.70 -32.75
N GLY A 38 4.06 -7.26 -32.11
CA GLY A 38 4.05 -6.09 -31.23
C GLY A 38 3.78 -4.77 -31.95
N ASP A 39 3.40 -4.78 -33.22
CA ASP A 39 3.04 -3.55 -33.94
C ASP A 39 1.69 -3.04 -33.45
N ILE A 40 1.63 -1.75 -33.12
CA ILE A 40 0.46 -1.08 -32.53
C ILE A 40 -0.13 -0.11 -33.55
N MET A 41 -1.46 -0.12 -33.70
CA MET A 41 -2.19 0.85 -34.52
C MET A 41 -3.60 1.08 -33.98
N SER A 42 -4.30 2.07 -34.53
CA SER A 42 -5.67 2.36 -34.14
C SER A 42 -6.67 1.35 -34.75
N GLU A 43 -7.81 1.13 -34.11
CA GLU A 43 -8.86 0.25 -34.66
C GLU A 43 -9.38 0.76 -36.03
N LYS A 44 -9.38 2.09 -36.25
CA LYS A 44 -9.76 2.70 -37.53
C LYS A 44 -8.71 2.43 -38.61
N GLU A 45 -7.43 2.38 -38.25
CA GLU A 45 -6.34 2.03 -39.17
C GLU A 45 -6.42 0.54 -39.53
N ALA A 46 -6.66 -0.33 -38.55
CA ALA A 46 -6.84 -1.76 -38.78
C ALA A 46 -8.09 -2.10 -39.62
N ALA A 47 -9.14 -1.28 -39.56
CA ALA A 47 -10.34 -1.42 -40.39
C ALA A 47 -10.07 -1.19 -41.89
N LYS A 48 -8.96 -0.53 -42.25
CA LYS A 48 -8.55 -0.29 -43.65
C LYS A 48 -7.73 -1.45 -44.23
N LEU A 49 -7.30 -2.40 -43.40
CA LEU A 49 -6.53 -3.57 -43.84
C LEU A 49 -7.41 -4.61 -44.52
N LYS A 50 -6.78 -5.46 -45.33
CA LYS A 50 -7.45 -6.63 -45.92
C LYS A 50 -7.95 -7.57 -44.81
N PRO A 51 -9.06 -8.31 -45.00
CA PRO A 51 -9.63 -9.18 -43.97
C PRO A 51 -8.61 -10.17 -43.35
N GLU A 52 -7.72 -10.74 -44.17
CA GLU A 52 -6.69 -11.69 -43.70
C GLU A 52 -5.57 -11.04 -42.86
N GLU A 53 -5.29 -9.76 -43.10
CA GLU A 53 -4.32 -8.99 -42.32
C GLU A 53 -4.95 -8.47 -41.03
N ARG A 54 -6.22 -8.02 -41.09
CA ARG A 54 -6.99 -7.57 -39.93
C ARG A 54 -7.14 -8.64 -38.86
N LYS A 55 -7.31 -9.92 -39.24
CA LYS A 55 -7.38 -11.06 -38.29
C LYS A 55 -6.13 -11.22 -37.42
N LYS A 56 -4.98 -10.67 -37.85
CA LYS A 56 -3.71 -10.75 -37.10
C LYS A 56 -3.65 -9.73 -35.96
N TYR A 57 -4.51 -8.72 -35.96
CA TYR A 57 -4.58 -7.69 -34.94
C TYR A 57 -5.69 -8.01 -33.94
N LYS A 58 -5.36 -7.91 -32.65
CA LYS A 58 -6.31 -8.10 -31.55
C LYS A 58 -6.42 -6.82 -30.75
N GLN A 59 -7.59 -6.59 -30.17
CA GLN A 59 -7.81 -5.45 -29.29
C GLN A 59 -6.82 -5.53 -28.12
N VAL A 60 -6.08 -4.45 -27.92
CA VAL A 60 -5.27 -4.24 -26.72
C VAL A 60 -6.21 -3.67 -25.67
N PRO A 61 -6.19 -4.16 -24.42
CA PRO A 61 -6.89 -3.50 -23.34
C PRO A 61 -6.48 -2.02 -23.29
N ASP A 62 -7.46 -1.12 -23.18
CA ASP A 62 -7.26 0.34 -23.17
C ASP A 62 -6.38 0.81 -21.98
N THR A 63 -6.02 -0.11 -21.09
CA THR A 63 -5.19 0.11 -19.92
C THR A 63 -4.24 -1.07 -19.69
N ILE A 64 -2.98 -0.76 -19.36
CA ILE A 64 -2.13 -1.66 -18.57
C ILE A 64 -2.60 -1.59 -17.11
N VAL A 65 -3.86 -1.89 -16.82
CA VAL A 65 -4.41 -1.80 -15.46
C VAL A 65 -4.79 -3.19 -14.99
N SER A 66 -3.82 -3.76 -14.26
CA SER A 66 -3.95 -4.64 -13.10
C SER A 66 -4.89 -5.83 -13.20
N ALA A 67 -4.30 -7.03 -13.17
CA ALA A 67 -5.01 -8.26 -12.84
C ALA A 67 -5.91 -8.08 -11.59
N GLY A 68 -7.23 -8.27 -11.78
CA GLY A 68 -8.24 -8.59 -10.76
C GLY A 68 -8.04 -7.99 -9.36
N GLN A 69 -7.93 -6.68 -9.24
CA GLN A 69 -7.84 -6.03 -7.92
C GLN A 69 -9.21 -6.00 -7.26
N TRP A 70 -9.26 -6.35 -5.97
CA TRP A 70 -10.50 -6.49 -5.20
C TRP A 70 -11.42 -5.25 -5.21
N TYR A 71 -10.85 -4.05 -5.26
CA TYR A 71 -11.60 -2.80 -5.19
C TYR A 71 -12.33 -2.47 -6.49
N VAL A 72 -11.97 -3.13 -7.60
CA VAL A 72 -12.71 -3.06 -8.87
C VAL A 72 -13.98 -3.90 -8.78
N GLU A 73 -13.88 -5.09 -8.18
CA GLU A 73 -15.02 -6.00 -8.00
C GLU A 73 -15.94 -5.58 -6.83
N ARG A 74 -15.39 -4.89 -5.82
CA ARG A 74 -16.10 -4.44 -4.62
C ARG A 74 -15.87 -2.95 -4.33
N PRO A 75 -16.42 -2.05 -5.16
CA PRO A 75 -16.28 -0.60 -4.98
C PRO A 75 -16.97 -0.09 -3.69
N ASP A 76 -18.00 -0.80 -3.21
CA ASP A 76 -18.65 -0.55 -1.93
C ASP A 76 -17.68 -0.74 -0.76
N LEU A 77 -16.91 -1.83 -0.77
CA LEU A 77 -15.90 -2.11 0.25
C LEU A 77 -14.79 -1.05 0.22
N MET A 78 -14.34 -0.65 -0.98
CA MET A 78 -13.34 0.42 -1.11
C MET A 78 -13.85 1.75 -0.55
N SER A 79 -15.12 2.08 -0.80
CA SER A 79 -15.74 3.29 -0.25
C SER A 79 -15.80 3.25 1.29
N MET A 80 -16.10 2.08 1.88
CA MET A 80 -16.07 1.87 3.33
C MET A 80 -14.65 1.99 3.90
N GLU A 81 -13.64 1.42 3.24
CA GLU A 81 -12.23 1.53 3.62
C GLU A 81 -11.76 3.00 3.63
N ILE A 82 -12.06 3.75 2.57
CA ILE A 82 -11.75 5.17 2.48
C ILE A 82 -12.41 5.94 3.61
N LYS A 83 -13.72 5.73 3.83
CA LYS A 83 -14.44 6.40 4.91
C LYS A 83 -13.81 6.09 6.27
N ALA A 84 -13.53 4.82 6.56
CA ALA A 84 -12.95 4.41 7.83
C ALA A 84 -11.56 5.02 8.07
N MET A 85 -10.70 5.09 7.05
CA MET A 85 -9.39 5.71 7.14
C MET A 85 -9.47 7.22 7.31
N ARG A 86 -10.39 7.89 6.60
CA ARG A 86 -10.61 9.34 6.73
C ARG A 86 -11.19 9.70 8.09
N ASP A 87 -12.14 8.93 8.61
CA ASP A 87 -12.70 9.12 9.95
C ASP A 87 -11.62 8.96 11.03
N PHE A 88 -10.63 8.08 10.82
CA PHE A 88 -9.59 7.80 11.80
C PHE A 88 -8.36 8.74 11.72
N GLN A 89 -7.84 9.00 10.52
CA GLN A 89 -6.58 9.74 10.30
C GLN A 89 -6.76 11.09 9.58
N GLY A 90 -7.94 11.37 9.03
CA GLY A 90 -8.20 12.58 8.26
C GLY A 90 -7.23 12.75 7.08
N GLU A 91 -6.56 13.89 7.04
CA GLU A 91 -5.60 14.24 5.99
C GLU A 91 -4.22 13.60 6.15
N ASN A 92 -3.91 13.03 7.33
CA ASN A 92 -2.62 12.38 7.60
C ASN A 92 -2.47 11.04 6.88
N ALA A 93 -3.57 10.49 6.34
CA ALA A 93 -3.57 9.30 5.52
C ALA A 93 -3.79 9.67 4.05
N LYS A 94 -2.90 9.21 3.17
CA LYS A 94 -2.96 9.42 1.72
C LYS A 94 -3.13 8.09 1.02
N LEU A 95 -4.23 7.95 0.29
CA LEU A 95 -4.45 6.78 -0.57
C LEU A 95 -3.58 6.91 -1.82
N GLY A 96 -2.99 5.80 -2.26
CA GLY A 96 -2.26 5.69 -3.51
C GLY A 96 -2.35 4.28 -4.09
N TYR A 97 -1.75 4.09 -5.26
CA TYR A 97 -1.73 2.82 -5.98
C TYR A 97 -0.33 2.57 -6.52
N PHE A 98 0.15 1.34 -6.42
CA PHE A 98 1.39 0.91 -7.06
C PHE A 98 1.17 0.68 -8.57
N ASN A 99 2.27 0.60 -9.32
CA ASN A 99 2.25 0.25 -10.75
C ASN A 99 1.62 -1.13 -11.02
N ASP A 100 1.63 -2.04 -10.03
CA ASP A 100 0.98 -3.35 -10.11
C ASP A 100 -0.53 -3.34 -9.77
N GLY A 101 -1.08 -2.16 -9.50
CA GLY A 101 -2.47 -1.92 -9.13
C GLY A 101 -2.81 -2.16 -7.67
N ARG A 102 -1.88 -2.59 -6.80
CA ARG A 102 -2.22 -2.71 -5.37
C ARG A 102 -2.47 -1.33 -4.78
N ALA A 103 -3.61 -1.19 -4.09
CA ALA A 103 -3.90 -0.01 -3.29
C ALA A 103 -3.01 0.04 -2.04
N TYR A 104 -2.68 1.24 -1.58
CA TYR A 104 -2.00 1.44 -0.30
C TYR A 104 -2.41 2.76 0.36
N TRP A 105 -2.22 2.84 1.68
CA TRP A 105 -2.24 4.11 2.42
C TRP A 105 -0.85 4.49 2.91
N LEU A 106 -0.43 5.72 2.65
CA LEU A 106 0.72 6.33 3.30
C LEU A 106 0.23 7.14 4.49
N VAL A 107 0.71 6.81 5.68
CA VAL A 107 0.27 7.43 6.94
C VAL A 107 1.46 8.00 7.67
N GLU A 108 1.38 9.27 8.04
CA GLU A 108 2.36 9.92 8.91
C GLU A 108 1.78 10.10 10.31
N CYS A 109 2.52 9.71 11.34
CA CYS A 109 2.08 9.86 12.72
C CYS A 109 3.25 10.14 13.68
N GLN A 110 2.95 10.82 14.80
CA GLN A 110 3.90 11.11 15.87
C GLN A 110 3.20 10.89 17.22
N PRO A 111 3.11 9.65 17.71
CA PRO A 111 2.40 9.34 18.94
C PRO A 111 3.09 9.99 20.15
N SER A 112 2.31 10.51 21.09
CA SER A 112 2.82 11.07 22.35
C SER A 112 3.03 9.94 23.36
N ILE A 113 4.27 9.71 23.78
CA ILE A 113 4.64 8.57 24.64
C ILE A 113 4.97 9.04 26.05
N ALA A 114 4.40 8.38 27.06
CA ALA A 114 4.70 8.59 28.49
C ALA A 114 4.67 10.07 28.93
N GLY A 115 3.67 10.83 28.49
CA GLY A 115 3.51 12.25 28.83
C GLY A 115 4.54 13.19 28.20
N LYS A 116 5.45 12.70 27.35
CA LYS A 116 6.42 13.54 26.63
C LYS A 116 5.69 14.47 25.65
N ARG A 117 6.25 15.67 25.46
CA ARG A 117 5.81 16.60 24.42
C ARG A 117 5.92 15.90 23.06
N ARG A 118 4.88 16.04 22.21
CA ARG A 118 4.84 15.39 20.88
C ARG A 118 6.08 15.69 20.04
N ALA A 119 6.60 16.92 20.09
CA ALA A 119 7.80 17.32 19.36
C ALA A 119 9.07 16.50 19.72
N MET A 120 9.11 15.91 20.91
CA MET A 120 10.21 15.05 21.38
C MET A 120 9.98 13.56 21.06
N CYS A 121 8.80 13.20 20.55
CA CYS A 121 8.45 11.83 20.20
C CYS A 121 8.86 11.54 18.76
N ARG A 122 9.13 10.27 18.45
CA ARG A 122 9.54 9.89 17.11
C ARG A 122 8.40 10.04 16.11
N LYS A 123 8.73 10.54 14.92
CA LYS A 123 7.83 10.55 13.76
C LYS A 123 7.94 9.23 13.01
N TYR A 124 6.80 8.72 12.56
CA TYR A 124 6.67 7.51 11.79
C TYR A 124 5.98 7.80 10.46
N THR A 125 6.46 7.13 9.42
CA THR A 125 5.81 7.00 8.12
C THR A 125 5.54 5.53 7.89
N ILE A 126 4.26 5.17 7.81
CA ILE A 126 3.75 3.81 7.71
C ILE A 126 3.09 3.65 6.34
N LEU A 127 3.41 2.55 5.66
CA LEU A 127 2.79 2.15 4.40
C LEU A 127 1.88 0.95 4.65
N MET A 128 0.57 1.17 4.51
CA MET A 128 -0.45 0.14 4.65
C MET A 128 -0.77 -0.41 3.26
N VAL A 129 -0.37 -1.65 2.95
CA VAL A 129 -0.56 -2.24 1.61
C VAL A 129 -1.64 -3.30 1.66
N TYR A 130 -2.63 -3.19 0.77
CA TYR A 130 -3.64 -4.22 0.60
C TYR A 130 -3.08 -5.42 -0.20
N ASP A 131 -3.44 -6.62 0.23
CA ASP A 131 -3.27 -7.83 -0.59
C ASP A 131 -4.22 -7.77 -1.80
N LYS A 132 -3.79 -8.39 -2.91
CA LYS A 132 -4.54 -8.36 -4.18
C LYS A 132 -5.96 -8.92 -4.03
N ASN A 133 -6.14 -9.91 -3.16
CA ASN A 133 -7.38 -10.62 -2.89
C ASN A 133 -8.11 -10.17 -1.60
N HIS A 134 -7.78 -8.98 -1.07
CA HIS A 134 -8.49 -8.41 0.08
C HIS A 134 -10.03 -8.50 -0.12
N PRO A 135 -10.81 -8.89 0.90
CA PRO A 135 -10.43 -9.03 2.31
C PRO A 135 -9.79 -10.38 2.68
N HIS A 136 -9.66 -11.31 1.76
CA HIS A 136 -9.08 -12.62 2.06
C HIS A 136 -7.55 -12.51 2.27
N SER A 137 -7.04 -13.03 3.38
CA SER A 137 -5.61 -13.12 3.67
C SER A 137 -5.15 -14.57 3.67
N ALA A 138 -3.90 -14.81 3.22
CA ALA A 138 -3.26 -16.12 3.39
C ALA A 138 -2.62 -16.26 4.79
N HIS A 139 -2.09 -15.16 5.34
CA HIS A 139 -1.45 -15.12 6.66
C HIS A 139 -1.63 -13.74 7.31
N GLY A 140 -2.26 -13.67 8.49
CA GLY A 140 -2.50 -12.41 9.21
C GLY A 140 -3.63 -11.57 8.59
N SER A 141 -3.54 -10.24 8.67
CA SER A 141 -4.49 -9.33 8.00
C SER A 141 -4.15 -9.16 6.52
N SER A 142 -5.18 -9.00 5.67
CA SER A 142 -5.02 -8.68 4.23
C SER A 142 -4.61 -7.23 3.98
N VAL A 143 -4.31 -6.48 5.05
CA VAL A 143 -3.66 -5.17 4.99
C VAL A 143 -2.40 -5.19 5.87
N LYS A 144 -1.24 -5.05 5.24
CA LYS A 144 0.08 -5.15 5.88
C LYS A 144 0.65 -3.77 6.18
N ALA A 145 1.21 -3.59 7.37
CA ALA A 145 1.78 -2.32 7.83
C ALA A 145 3.31 -2.35 7.79
N TYR A 146 3.90 -1.69 6.79
CA TYR A 146 5.35 -1.54 6.63
C TYR A 146 5.81 -0.20 7.19
N PHE A 147 6.96 -0.17 7.87
CA PHE A 147 7.55 1.07 8.35
C PHE A 147 8.59 1.57 7.36
N LEU A 148 8.31 2.75 6.77
CA LEU A 148 9.24 3.40 5.83
C LEU A 148 10.23 4.29 6.56
N LYS A 149 9.79 4.97 7.62
CA LYS A 149 10.63 5.85 8.45
C LYS A 149 10.11 5.83 9.89
N PRO A 150 10.96 5.57 10.89
CA PRO A 150 12.17 4.75 10.77
C PRO A 150 11.86 3.39 10.10
N THR A 151 12.82 2.77 9.43
CA THR A 151 12.65 1.37 8.98
C THR A 151 12.75 0.40 10.16
N ILE A 152 12.47 -0.89 9.94
CA ILE A 152 12.66 -1.91 10.99
C ILE A 152 14.14 -2.02 11.37
N GLU A 153 15.05 -1.85 10.42
CA GLU A 153 16.50 -1.86 10.62
C GLU A 153 16.94 -0.67 11.50
N ASP A 154 16.42 0.53 11.23
CA ASP A 154 16.65 1.71 12.06
C ASP A 154 16.16 1.47 13.50
N LEU A 155 14.97 0.89 13.66
CA LEU A 155 14.41 0.52 14.96
C LEU A 155 15.28 -0.52 15.67
N GLN A 156 15.82 -1.49 14.94
CA GLN A 156 16.67 -2.53 15.48
C GLN A 156 18.00 -1.95 15.96
N GLU A 157 18.58 -0.98 15.24
CA GLU A 157 19.76 -0.24 15.71
C GLU A 157 19.47 0.51 17.02
N ILE A 158 18.29 1.12 17.15
CA ILE A 158 17.85 1.76 18.39
C ILE A 158 17.76 0.76 19.54
N VAL A 159 17.17 -0.42 19.32
CA VAL A 159 17.10 -1.49 20.34
C VAL A 159 18.49 -1.93 20.77
N ASN A 160 19.40 -2.13 19.80
CA ASN A 160 20.78 -2.55 20.05
C ASN A 160 21.51 -1.57 20.98
N ARG A 161 21.40 -0.26 20.70
CA ARG A 161 22.09 0.78 21.48
C ARG A 161 21.40 1.18 22.78
N THR A 162 20.14 0.81 23.00
CA THR A 162 19.39 1.24 24.20
C THR A 162 19.78 0.40 25.43
N PRO A 163 20.37 0.99 26.48
CA PRO A 163 20.68 0.25 27.71
C PRO A 163 19.42 -0.25 28.41
N GLY A 164 19.50 -1.38 29.11
CA GLY A 164 18.36 -1.94 29.86
C GLY A 164 17.31 -2.67 29.03
N VAL A 165 17.33 -2.52 27.70
CA VAL A 165 16.47 -3.28 26.78
C VAL A 165 17.11 -4.64 26.48
N SER A 166 16.46 -5.73 26.91
CA SER A 166 16.85 -7.11 26.61
C SER A 166 15.61 -8.00 26.58
N PRO A 167 15.47 -8.94 25.63
CA PRO A 167 16.43 -9.29 24.58
C PRO A 167 16.50 -8.22 23.46
N LYS A 168 17.57 -8.28 22.65
CA LYS A 168 17.90 -7.29 21.60
C LYS A 168 17.20 -7.55 20.27
N ASN A 169 16.02 -8.16 20.27
CA ASN A 169 15.22 -8.40 19.07
C ASN A 169 13.88 -7.67 19.17
N ILE A 170 13.41 -7.17 18.02
CA ILE A 170 12.09 -6.59 17.89
C ILE A 170 11.06 -7.72 17.70
N PRO A 171 10.05 -7.85 18.58
CA PRO A 171 9.03 -8.89 18.46
C PRO A 171 7.89 -8.49 17.52
N HIS A 172 7.03 -9.47 17.20
CA HIS A 172 5.77 -9.29 16.46
C HIS A 172 5.94 -8.70 15.05
N LEU A 173 6.96 -9.19 14.34
CA LEU A 173 7.17 -8.91 12.92
C LEU A 173 6.93 -10.17 12.09
N ILE A 174 6.39 -10.00 10.89
CA ILE A 174 6.18 -11.08 9.91
C ILE A 174 6.94 -10.71 8.64
N ARG A 175 7.52 -11.72 7.97
CA ARG A 175 8.07 -11.56 6.63
C ARG A 175 7.02 -11.88 5.57
N ASP A 176 6.90 -11.03 4.57
CA ASP A 176 6.07 -11.31 3.40
C ASP A 176 6.78 -12.26 2.42
N GLY A 177 6.13 -12.55 1.28
CA GLY A 177 6.70 -13.40 0.24
C GLY A 177 7.96 -12.84 -0.44
N ASN A 178 8.24 -11.55 -0.28
CA ASN A 178 9.46 -10.89 -0.76
C ASN A 178 10.52 -10.74 0.35
N SER A 179 10.31 -11.37 1.51
CA SER A 179 11.15 -11.24 2.71
C SER A 179 11.15 -9.87 3.38
N GLU A 180 10.22 -8.98 3.02
CA GLU A 180 10.06 -7.67 3.68
C GLU A 180 9.35 -7.81 5.02
N LEU A 181 9.84 -7.09 6.03
CA LEU A 181 9.27 -7.13 7.38
C LEU A 181 8.10 -6.14 7.51
N TYR A 182 6.98 -6.64 8.02
CA TYR A 182 5.83 -5.82 8.40
C TYR A 182 5.39 -6.17 9.83
N VAL A 183 4.68 -5.23 10.46
CA VAL A 183 4.17 -5.42 11.81
C VAL A 183 3.04 -6.45 11.80
N CYS A 184 3.15 -7.48 12.64
CA CYS A 184 2.06 -8.39 12.97
C CYS A 184 0.98 -7.59 13.71
N SER A 185 0.02 -7.08 12.96
CA SER A 185 -0.95 -6.12 13.49
C SER A 185 -2.06 -6.82 14.29
N ILE A 186 -2.48 -8.03 13.92
CA ILE A 186 -3.68 -8.66 14.49
C ILE A 186 -3.47 -10.18 14.55
N ASP A 187 -3.85 -10.81 15.67
CA ASP A 187 -3.88 -12.28 15.78
C ASP A 187 -4.87 -12.83 14.73
N GLN A 188 -4.55 -13.93 14.05
CA GLN A 188 -5.43 -14.50 13.02
C GLN A 188 -6.87 -14.73 13.55
N LYS A 189 -7.01 -15.03 14.84
CA LYS A 189 -8.30 -15.21 15.52
C LYS A 189 -9.16 -13.96 15.57
N ASP A 190 -8.54 -12.78 15.49
CA ASP A 190 -9.19 -11.48 15.51
C ASP A 190 -9.26 -10.83 14.11
N THR A 191 -8.95 -11.61 13.06
CA THR A 191 -9.15 -11.20 11.66
C THR A 191 -10.37 -11.89 11.07
N SER A 192 -11.07 -11.20 10.17
CA SER A 192 -12.15 -11.80 9.41
C SER A 192 -12.26 -11.16 8.03
N GLY A 193 -12.53 -12.01 7.03
CA GLY A 193 -12.91 -11.59 5.68
C GLY A 193 -14.43 -11.54 5.48
N ASP A 194 -15.21 -11.93 6.49
CA ASP A 194 -16.67 -11.99 6.43
C ASP A 194 -17.32 -10.76 7.06
N LYS A 195 -18.13 -10.06 6.26
CA LYS A 195 -18.94 -8.91 6.68
C LYS A 195 -19.90 -9.28 7.82
N ASN A 196 -20.33 -10.54 7.93
CA ASN A 196 -21.29 -11.03 8.92
C ASN A 196 -20.63 -11.57 10.20
N SER A 197 -19.29 -11.67 10.23
CA SER A 197 -18.60 -12.04 11.46
C SER A 197 -18.77 -10.96 12.55
N ARG A 198 -18.69 -11.36 13.82
CA ARG A 198 -18.77 -10.43 14.96
C ARG A 198 -17.71 -9.31 14.93
N ILE A 199 -16.62 -9.53 14.19
CA ILE A 199 -15.47 -8.64 14.06
C ILE A 199 -15.53 -7.80 12.77
N GLY A 200 -16.32 -8.23 11.78
CA GLY A 200 -16.41 -7.60 10.46
C GLY A 200 -15.14 -7.78 9.62
N ILE A 201 -15.14 -7.24 8.40
CA ILE A 201 -13.93 -7.22 7.55
C ILE A 201 -12.85 -6.40 8.25
N THR A 202 -11.64 -6.96 8.36
CA THR A 202 -10.48 -6.25 8.90
C THR A 202 -10.03 -5.13 7.95
N SER A 203 -10.45 -3.90 8.26
CA SER A 203 -10.10 -2.71 7.47
C SER A 203 -8.66 -2.23 7.66
N ALA A 204 -8.16 -1.41 6.73
CA ALA A 204 -6.89 -0.70 6.89
C ALA A 204 -6.87 0.19 8.14
N ALA A 205 -8.00 0.78 8.52
CA ALA A 205 -8.10 1.57 9.75
C ALA A 205 -7.89 0.69 11.00
N THR A 206 -8.44 -0.52 11.01
CA THR A 206 -8.22 -1.50 12.09
C THR A 206 -6.76 -1.94 12.12
N SER A 207 -6.18 -2.33 10.98
CA SER A 207 -4.77 -2.70 10.89
C SER A 207 -3.83 -1.56 11.32
N LEU A 208 -4.18 -0.31 11.01
CA LEU A 208 -3.41 0.85 11.43
C LEU A 208 -3.50 1.10 12.94
N ARG A 209 -4.67 0.93 13.56
CA ARG A 209 -4.80 1.04 15.04
C ARG A 209 -3.88 0.06 15.76
N ALA A 210 -3.81 -1.17 15.24
CA ALA A 210 -2.88 -2.17 15.71
C ALA A 210 -1.41 -1.77 15.53
N ALA A 211 -1.02 -1.28 14.36
CA ALA A 211 0.35 -0.78 14.13
C ALA A 211 0.69 0.39 15.06
N LEU A 212 -0.25 1.30 15.31
CA LEU A 212 -0.06 2.41 16.25
C LEU A 212 0.05 1.91 17.70
N ARG A 213 -0.72 0.89 18.11
CA ARG A 213 -0.56 0.24 19.41
C ARG A 213 0.82 -0.36 19.54
N TRP A 214 1.28 -1.10 18.53
CA TRP A 214 2.63 -1.66 18.47
C TRP A 214 3.68 -0.56 18.68
N ILE A 215 3.57 0.58 17.99
CA ILE A 215 4.50 1.72 18.16
C ILE A 215 4.50 2.24 19.58
N ASN A 216 3.31 2.38 20.20
CA ASN A 216 3.21 2.85 21.59
C ASN A 216 3.91 1.90 22.56
N VAL A 217 3.71 0.59 22.40
CA VAL A 217 4.35 -0.43 23.24
C VAL A 217 5.85 -0.49 23.00
N PHE A 218 6.30 -0.43 21.74
CA PHE A 218 7.71 -0.38 21.39
C PHE A 218 8.41 0.83 22.02
N GLU A 219 7.90 2.05 21.81
CA GLU A 219 8.50 3.28 22.34
C GLU A 219 8.46 3.34 23.87
N LEU A 220 7.41 2.79 24.50
CA LEU A 220 7.35 2.67 25.96
C LEU A 220 8.36 1.64 26.47
N GLY A 221 8.48 0.49 25.82
CA GLY A 221 9.43 -0.57 26.19
C GLY A 221 10.89 -0.16 26.05
N LEU A 222 11.22 0.80 25.18
CA LEU A 222 12.55 1.41 25.15
C LEU A 222 12.88 2.22 26.42
N ILE A 223 11.86 2.63 27.18
CA ILE A 223 12.00 3.43 28.40
C ILE A 223 11.82 2.56 29.65
N ASP A 224 10.94 1.55 29.57
CA ASP A 224 10.58 0.65 30.67
C ASP A 224 10.89 -0.82 30.33
N PRO A 225 11.94 -1.42 30.94
CA PRO A 225 12.32 -2.81 30.73
C PRO A 225 11.20 -3.82 31.05
N TYR A 226 10.30 -3.51 31.99
CA TYR A 226 9.17 -4.38 32.31
C TYR A 226 8.20 -4.44 31.12
N THR A 227 7.80 -3.29 30.57
CA THR A 227 7.02 -3.21 29.33
C THR A 227 7.71 -3.95 28.18
N TRP A 228 9.05 -3.81 28.02
CA TRP A 228 9.78 -4.56 26.99
C TRP A 228 9.66 -6.07 27.19
N SER A 229 9.76 -6.56 28.43
CA SER A 229 9.62 -7.99 28.74
C SER A 229 8.23 -8.55 28.41
N LEU A 230 7.17 -7.75 28.61
CA LEU A 230 5.81 -8.11 28.23
C LEU A 230 5.63 -8.07 26.72
N PHE A 231 6.28 -7.11 26.05
CA PHE A 231 6.23 -6.97 24.61
C PHE A 231 6.84 -8.15 23.88
N GLN A 232 7.77 -8.89 24.47
CA GLN A 232 8.30 -10.14 23.89
C GLN A 232 7.30 -11.30 23.90
N GLN A 233 6.22 -11.22 24.69
CA GLN A 233 5.28 -12.31 24.89
C GLN A 233 4.01 -12.10 24.06
N HIS A 234 3.60 -13.13 23.30
CA HIS A 234 2.37 -13.08 22.52
C HIS A 234 1.14 -12.90 23.42
N GLY A 235 0.26 -11.94 23.09
CA GLY A 235 -1.02 -11.72 23.77
C GLY A 235 -0.95 -11.06 25.16
N LYS A 236 0.21 -10.57 25.60
CA LYS A 236 0.36 -9.91 26.92
C LYS A 236 0.15 -8.40 26.89
N ILE A 237 0.47 -7.74 25.77
CA ILE A 237 0.36 -6.29 25.60
C ILE A 237 0.10 -5.91 24.14
#